data_AF-A0A101PR37-F1
#
_entry.id   AF-A0A101PR37-F1
#
_cell.length_a   1.000
_cell.length_b   1.000
_cell.length_c   1.000
_cell.angle_alpha   90.00
_cell.angle_beta   90.00
_cell.angle_gamma   90.00
#
_symmetry.space_group_name_H-M   'P 1'
#
loop_
_entity.id
_entity.type
_entity.pdbx_description
1 polymer ?
#
loop_
_entity_poly.entity_id
_entity_poly.type
_entity_poly.pdbx_seq_one_letter_code
_entity_poly.pdbx_strand_id
1 'polypeptide(L)'
;MTDFDAIDALLAGARQEVPLPPAGERRALREGLNLSRTQLARALEVSPSTVAGWESGRDPSGEVREKYAYFLKGARTKLAAAAPAEQPEQTEPEQTEPAEAGTDQPPAHGSGDDGDEDVVALSAPQPCVLCGQPARHQVAGFPQHLDPAHCGTPEHTRTAHQAPPTAPPPAPARRSPRTGGGVKVVPAGRRLKTADDPDLIAAAVSAALDQHGGDVEAATAALVRRAIPDAMALLDQTRKGGRYDIVAHPWLPDVLRKQTSRGPDQIWEARPKWTRAELPPGEYEVTALDVNGAYLSALKTHLPLGQLEHSTGDRHDRRRAGVHLITPPAWEHDAYLPNPIGSRDEPGPLWVTEPTLRLLLRLSGPKYGLCDPPEIHESWTSGATEGLLEKFRVTLKDARDRAIAENDDVTLEYVKAMYSKFVSTMGESNYNRELYRTDWMHLIRSQAFANLWWKAHRAYDEGLMVVRAMGTDELHVIGEWRAVFPEGRGVSEVKVKDVYTVGTPVAAGQDV
;
A
#
# COMPACT_ATOMS: atom_id res chain seq x y z
N MET A 1 40.21 28.74 -2.63
CA MET A 1 40.00 28.03 -1.36
C MET A 1 41.02 26.91 -1.35
N THR A 2 42.01 27.01 -0.49
CA THR A 2 43.12 26.06 -0.38
C THR A 2 42.72 24.92 0.55
N ASP A 3 43.36 23.74 0.45
CA ASP A 3 43.03 22.58 1.31
C ASP A 3 43.12 22.90 2.82
N PHE A 4 43.93 23.90 3.19
CA PHE A 4 44.00 24.45 4.54
C PHE A 4 42.67 25.04 5.04
N ASP A 5 41.85 25.68 4.18
CA ASP A 5 40.55 26.23 4.56
C ASP A 5 39.60 25.12 5.06
N ALA A 6 39.70 23.92 4.45
CA ALA A 6 38.89 22.76 4.83
C ALA A 6 39.40 22.11 6.12
N ILE A 7 40.73 22.10 6.34
CA ILE A 7 41.35 21.62 7.59
C ILE A 7 41.03 22.57 8.75
N ASP A 8 41.10 23.88 8.55
CA ASP A 8 40.77 24.88 9.57
C ASP A 8 39.26 24.86 9.90
N ALA A 9 38.39 24.63 8.91
CA ALA A 9 36.97 24.39 9.14
C ALA A 9 36.70 23.10 9.95
N LEU A 10 37.46 22.02 9.69
CA LEU A 10 37.38 20.77 10.45
C LEU A 10 37.83 20.97 11.91
N LEU A 11 38.94 21.68 12.12
CA LEU A 11 39.47 21.99 13.46
C LEU A 11 38.55 22.95 14.24
N ALA A 12 37.95 23.94 13.57
CA ALA A 12 36.93 24.81 14.17
C ALA A 12 35.63 24.07 14.52
N GLY A 13 35.32 22.98 13.79
CA GLY A 13 34.20 22.08 14.09
C GLY A 13 34.47 21.07 15.21
N ALA A 14 35.75 20.82 15.56
CA ALA A 14 36.17 19.82 16.53
C ALA A 14 35.94 20.28 18.00
N ARG A 15 34.67 20.28 18.43
CA ARG A 15 34.29 20.52 19.82
C ARG A 15 34.42 19.25 20.66
N GLN A 16 34.96 19.37 21.87
CA GLN A 16 34.99 18.28 22.83
C GLN A 16 33.56 17.97 23.31
N GLU A 17 33.03 16.80 22.93
CA GLU A 17 31.66 16.41 23.27
C GLU A 17 31.46 16.29 24.79
N VAL A 18 30.32 16.77 25.28
CA VAL A 18 29.96 16.67 26.71
C VAL A 18 29.83 15.18 27.09
N PRO A 19 30.53 14.70 28.14
CA PRO A 19 30.42 13.31 28.56
C PRO A 19 29.02 13.03 29.12
N LEU A 20 28.43 11.91 28.69
CA LEU A 20 27.12 11.46 29.14
C LEU A 20 27.26 10.27 30.11
N PRO A 21 26.37 10.13 31.11
CA PRO A 21 26.34 8.95 31.96
C PRO A 21 25.98 7.67 31.17
N PRO A 22 26.18 6.47 31.72
CA PRO A 22 25.81 5.20 31.08
C PRO A 22 24.32 5.11 30.73
N ALA A 23 23.98 4.38 29.67
CA ALA A 23 22.62 4.34 29.11
C ALA A 23 21.51 3.96 30.11
N GLY A 24 21.79 2.98 30.99
CA GLY A 24 20.88 2.59 32.07
C GLY A 24 20.64 3.71 33.10
N GLU A 25 21.66 4.52 33.41
CA GLU A 25 21.50 5.67 34.30
C GLU A 25 20.68 6.79 33.63
N ARG A 26 20.85 7.02 32.31
CA ARG A 26 20.02 7.99 31.56
C ARG A 26 18.53 7.67 31.69
N ARG A 27 18.19 6.39 31.56
CA ARG A 27 16.83 5.87 31.74
C ARG A 27 16.34 6.07 33.18
N ALA A 28 17.14 5.68 34.17
CA ALA A 28 16.80 5.80 35.59
C ALA A 28 16.55 7.27 35.99
N LEU A 29 17.36 8.21 35.51
CA LEU A 29 17.20 9.64 35.76
C LEU A 29 15.89 10.22 35.18
N ARG A 30 15.46 9.75 33.99
CA ARG A 30 14.16 10.12 33.42
C ARG A 30 13.00 9.50 34.21
N GLU A 31 13.11 8.20 34.52
CA GLU A 31 12.04 7.43 35.17
C GLU A 31 11.83 7.84 36.63
N GLY A 32 12.90 8.18 37.37
CA GLY A 32 12.81 8.76 38.72
C GLY A 32 12.09 10.11 38.78
N LEU A 33 12.10 10.89 37.68
CA LEU A 33 11.30 12.11 37.55
C LEU A 33 9.86 11.87 37.06
N ASN A 34 9.44 10.61 36.90
CA ASN A 34 8.14 10.21 36.33
C ASN A 34 7.87 10.79 34.92
N LEU A 35 8.92 11.02 34.13
CA LEU A 35 8.80 11.54 32.77
C LEU A 35 8.73 10.40 31.74
N SER A 36 7.76 10.43 30.84
CA SER A 36 7.73 9.55 29.66
C SER A 36 8.79 9.96 28.63
N ARG A 37 9.22 9.00 27.80
CA ARG A 37 10.10 9.30 26.64
C ARG A 37 9.50 10.36 25.73
N THR A 38 8.18 10.36 25.55
CA THR A 38 7.46 11.34 24.72
C THR A 38 7.53 12.76 25.26
N GLN A 39 7.43 12.95 26.59
CA GLN A 39 7.58 14.27 27.21
C GLN A 39 9.00 14.81 27.06
N LEU A 40 10.02 13.97 27.30
CA LEU A 40 11.42 14.37 27.14
C LEU A 40 11.76 14.65 25.67
N ALA A 41 11.31 13.79 24.76
CA ALA A 41 11.52 13.94 23.32
C ALA A 41 10.92 15.26 22.79
N ARG A 42 9.70 15.61 23.20
CA ARG A 42 9.06 16.89 22.86
C ARG A 42 9.85 18.10 23.38
N ALA A 43 10.43 18.02 24.57
CA ALA A 43 11.23 19.11 25.16
C ALA A 43 12.62 19.26 24.51
N LEU A 44 13.11 18.22 23.82
CA LEU A 44 14.38 18.19 23.11
C LEU A 44 14.23 18.29 21.58
N GLU A 45 13.00 18.47 21.09
CA GLU A 45 12.66 18.53 19.65
C GLU A 45 13.09 17.30 18.84
N VAL A 46 13.03 16.11 19.47
CA VAL A 46 13.33 14.81 18.85
C VAL A 46 12.15 13.83 18.94
N SER A 47 12.29 12.64 18.35
CA SER A 47 11.30 11.56 18.48
C SER A 47 11.44 10.77 19.79
N PRO A 48 10.37 10.13 20.30
CA PRO A 48 10.45 9.25 21.47
C PRO A 48 11.36 8.03 21.25
N SER A 49 11.48 7.57 19.99
CA SER A 49 12.40 6.49 19.59
C SER A 49 13.86 6.92 19.63
N THR A 50 14.17 8.18 19.36
CA THR A 50 15.53 8.73 19.50
C THR A 50 15.97 8.74 20.97
N VAL A 51 15.09 9.16 21.88
CA VAL A 51 15.34 9.06 23.34
C VAL A 51 15.48 7.61 23.78
N ALA A 52 14.66 6.69 23.25
CA ALA A 52 14.79 5.26 23.54
C ALA A 52 16.16 4.70 23.10
N GLY A 53 16.64 5.10 21.91
CA GLY A 53 17.97 4.74 21.42
C GLY A 53 19.10 5.26 22.32
N TRP A 54 18.97 6.47 22.87
CA TRP A 54 19.97 7.01 23.80
C TRP A 54 20.02 6.28 25.14
N GLU A 55 18.88 5.78 25.59
CA GLU A 55 18.72 4.93 26.77
C GLU A 55 19.11 3.46 26.55
N SER A 56 19.34 3.06 25.28
CA SER A 56 19.79 1.71 24.91
C SER A 56 21.25 1.65 24.43
N GLY A 57 22.02 2.73 24.60
CA GLY A 57 23.47 2.76 24.31
C GLY A 57 23.90 3.58 23.10
N ARG A 58 22.97 4.16 22.33
CA ARG A 58 23.33 5.15 21.30
C ARG A 58 23.70 6.48 21.95
N ASP A 59 24.57 7.26 21.32
CA ASP A 59 24.92 8.60 21.80
C ASP A 59 24.36 9.69 20.86
N PRO A 60 23.78 10.78 21.39
CA PRO A 60 23.48 11.98 20.61
C PRO A 60 24.75 12.74 20.23
N SER A 61 24.67 13.52 19.15
CA SER A 61 25.73 14.42 18.68
C SER A 61 25.25 15.88 18.62
N GLY A 62 26.19 16.82 18.57
CA GLY A 62 25.92 18.25 18.40
C GLY A 62 25.07 18.89 19.51
N GLU A 63 24.31 19.94 19.16
CA GLU A 63 23.51 20.74 20.10
C GLU A 63 22.49 19.89 20.91
N VAL A 64 21.95 18.84 20.30
CA VAL A 64 21.01 17.91 20.96
C VAL A 64 21.69 17.13 22.09
N ARG A 65 22.99 16.79 21.94
CA ARG A 65 23.80 16.19 23.00
C ARG A 65 23.93 17.10 24.20
N GLU A 66 24.17 18.39 23.98
CA GLU A 66 24.28 19.41 25.03
C GLU A 66 22.96 19.59 25.79
N LYS A 67 21.84 19.73 25.07
CA LYS A 67 20.48 19.81 25.66
C LYS A 67 20.14 18.57 26.49
N TYR A 68 20.48 17.38 26.00
CA TYR A 68 20.25 16.13 26.72
C TYR A 68 21.16 15.98 27.95
N ALA A 69 22.44 16.35 27.86
CA ALA A 69 23.36 16.39 29.00
C ALA A 69 22.87 17.36 30.10
N TYR A 70 22.37 18.53 29.70
CA TYR A 70 21.78 19.51 30.61
C TYR A 70 20.56 18.94 31.36
N PHE A 71 19.64 18.28 30.64
CA PHE A 71 18.52 17.57 31.25
C PHE A 71 18.98 16.53 32.27
N LEU A 72 19.92 15.66 31.91
CA LEU A 72 20.40 14.58 32.79
C LEU A 72 21.08 15.12 34.06
N LYS A 73 21.87 16.20 33.93
CA LYS A 73 22.46 16.90 35.07
C LYS A 73 21.38 17.46 36.01
N GLY A 74 20.39 18.16 35.45
CA GLY A 74 19.25 18.70 36.21
C GLY A 74 18.42 17.62 36.90
N ALA A 75 18.20 16.49 36.22
CA ALA A 75 17.51 15.33 36.78
C ALA A 75 18.26 14.72 37.96
N ARG A 76 19.58 14.51 37.84
CA ARG A 76 20.41 13.99 38.94
C ARG A 76 20.40 14.93 40.15
N THR A 77 20.52 16.25 39.95
CA THR A 77 20.41 17.24 41.04
C THR A 77 19.04 17.22 41.71
N LYS A 78 17.95 17.14 40.93
CA LYS A 78 16.58 17.16 41.47
C LYS A 78 16.23 15.88 42.24
N LEU A 79 16.75 14.72 41.81
CA LEU A 79 16.58 13.45 42.52
C LEU A 79 17.45 13.38 43.78
N ALA A 80 18.70 13.86 43.72
CA ALA A 80 19.57 13.93 44.90
C ALA A 80 19.01 14.86 46.00
N ALA A 81 18.32 15.94 45.62
CA ALA A 81 17.65 16.84 46.57
C ALA A 81 16.31 16.28 47.13
N ALA A 82 15.81 15.16 46.58
CA ALA A 82 14.54 14.55 46.97
C ALA A 82 14.69 13.27 47.82
N ALA A 83 15.91 12.77 48.00
CA ALA A 83 16.19 11.60 48.83
C ALA A 83 16.33 11.99 50.31
N PRO A 84 15.53 11.41 51.23
CA PRO A 84 15.86 11.40 52.65
C PRO A 84 17.17 10.61 52.88
N ALA A 85 17.95 11.00 53.88
CA ALA A 85 19.13 10.24 54.27
C ALA A 85 18.71 9.01 55.10
N GLU A 86 18.86 7.81 54.57
CA GLU A 86 18.65 6.56 55.30
C GLU A 86 19.96 5.76 55.46
N GLN A 87 20.06 5.11 56.63
CA GLN A 87 21.20 4.34 57.08
C GLN A 87 21.07 2.86 56.65
N PRO A 88 22.17 2.08 56.54
CA PRO A 88 22.13 0.74 55.96
C PRO A 88 22.14 -0.41 56.98
N GLU A 89 21.27 -1.41 56.80
CA GLU A 89 21.31 -2.77 57.40
C GLU A 89 20.22 -3.64 56.69
N GLN A 90 20.21 -4.98 56.67
CA GLN A 90 21.25 -6.01 56.43
C GLN A 90 20.54 -7.39 56.23
N THR A 91 21.14 -8.30 55.44
CA THR A 91 21.00 -9.79 55.45
C THR A 91 19.67 -10.55 55.12
N GLU A 92 19.86 -11.58 54.27
CA GLU A 92 19.15 -12.89 54.07
C GLU A 92 18.99 -13.74 55.37
N PRO A 93 18.39 -14.98 55.43
CA PRO A 93 18.21 -16.03 54.36
C PRO A 93 16.95 -16.98 54.33
N GLU A 94 16.68 -17.53 53.13
CA GLU A 94 16.54 -18.97 52.69
C GLU A 94 15.55 -20.04 53.29
N GLN A 95 15.19 -21.02 52.40
CA GLN A 95 14.59 -22.40 52.57
C GLN A 95 13.06 -22.52 52.83
N THR A 96 12.29 -23.52 52.32
CA THR A 96 12.56 -24.97 52.09
C THR A 96 11.75 -25.64 50.94
N GLU A 97 12.17 -26.84 50.52
CA GLU A 97 11.66 -27.81 49.50
C GLU A 97 10.73 -28.93 50.10
N PRO A 98 10.30 -30.04 49.41
CA PRO A 98 9.92 -30.28 47.99
C PRO A 98 8.70 -31.25 47.77
N ALA A 99 8.43 -31.58 46.49
CA ALA A 99 7.96 -32.87 45.92
C ALA A 99 6.48 -33.35 46.04
N GLU A 100 5.85 -33.65 44.89
CA GLU A 100 5.70 -35.04 44.40
C GLU A 100 5.39 -35.10 42.88
N ALA A 101 5.51 -36.29 42.28
CA ALA A 101 5.59 -36.48 40.82
C ALA A 101 4.30 -36.99 40.16
N GLY A 102 4.08 -36.60 38.90
CA GLY A 102 3.04 -37.14 38.02
C GLY A 102 3.53 -37.23 36.58
N THR A 103 3.52 -38.43 36.02
CA THR A 103 3.99 -38.75 34.65
C THR A 103 3.00 -38.31 33.57
N ASP A 104 3.49 -37.85 32.41
CA ASP A 104 3.04 -38.44 31.14
C ASP A 104 3.98 -38.16 29.95
N GLN A 105 3.97 -39.07 28.97
CA GLN A 105 4.68 -38.95 27.69
C GLN A 105 3.76 -38.34 26.60
N PRO A 106 4.30 -37.60 25.61
CA PRO A 106 3.50 -36.99 24.55
C PRO A 106 3.30 -37.95 23.35
N PRO A 107 2.18 -37.84 22.61
CA PRO A 107 2.09 -38.29 21.23
C PRO A 107 2.29 -37.12 20.23
N ALA A 108 2.71 -37.49 19.02
CA ALA A 108 3.12 -36.59 17.96
C ALA A 108 1.98 -36.12 17.04
N HIS A 109 2.35 -35.27 16.08
CA HIS A 109 1.57 -34.79 14.94
C HIS A 109 0.55 -35.79 14.34
N GLY A 110 -0.64 -35.27 14.05
CA GLY A 110 -1.53 -35.76 12.99
C GLY A 110 -1.73 -34.64 11.95
N SER A 111 -1.72 -34.99 10.67
CA SER A 111 -1.82 -34.04 9.55
C SER A 111 -3.10 -34.22 8.75
N GLY A 112 -3.80 -33.11 8.47
CA GLY A 112 -4.71 -32.92 7.35
C GLY A 112 -6.14 -33.45 7.47
N ASP A 113 -7.10 -32.53 7.60
CA ASP A 113 -8.28 -32.45 6.71
C ASP A 113 -8.79 -30.98 6.67
N ASP A 114 -9.49 -30.59 5.60
CA ASP A 114 -9.78 -29.19 5.27
C ASP A 114 -11.01 -28.59 6.00
N GLY A 115 -10.89 -27.34 6.50
CA GLY A 115 -12.05 -26.47 6.80
C GLY A 115 -11.96 -25.51 8.00
N ASP A 116 -12.02 -24.20 7.74
CA ASP A 116 -12.37 -23.11 8.69
C ASP A 116 -11.59 -23.01 10.04
N GLU A 117 -10.25 -22.98 10.01
CA GLU A 117 -9.39 -22.76 11.19
C GLU A 117 -9.32 -21.29 11.72
N ASP A 118 -10.41 -20.52 11.66
CA ASP A 118 -10.49 -19.17 12.27
C ASP A 118 -11.50 -19.10 13.44
N VAL A 119 -12.06 -20.24 13.88
CA VAL A 119 -13.10 -20.33 14.93
C VAL A 119 -12.71 -21.29 16.04
N VAL A 120 -12.59 -20.78 17.27
CA VAL A 120 -12.37 -21.58 18.49
C VAL A 120 -13.56 -21.48 19.43
N ALA A 121 -14.08 -22.62 19.91
CA ALA A 121 -15.16 -22.64 20.91
C ALA A 121 -14.61 -22.33 22.31
N LEU A 122 -15.27 -21.41 23.03
CA LEU A 122 -14.89 -21.01 24.38
C LEU A 122 -15.56 -21.90 25.44
N SER A 123 -14.77 -22.44 26.36
CA SER A 123 -15.23 -23.30 27.46
C SER A 123 -16.23 -22.61 28.41
N ALA A 124 -16.19 -21.27 28.49
CA ALA A 124 -17.13 -20.43 29.21
C ALA A 124 -17.48 -19.18 28.40
N PRO A 125 -18.70 -18.62 28.49
CA PRO A 125 -19.07 -17.42 27.76
C PRO A 125 -18.21 -16.21 28.16
N GLN A 126 -17.72 -15.46 27.17
CA GLN A 126 -16.94 -14.23 27.37
C GLN A 126 -17.62 -13.05 26.65
N PRO A 127 -17.47 -11.80 27.11
CA PRO A 127 -18.14 -10.64 26.51
C PRO A 127 -17.65 -10.40 25.08
N CYS A 128 -18.60 -10.36 24.13
CA CYS A 128 -18.33 -10.15 22.72
C CYS A 128 -17.71 -8.77 22.46
N VAL A 129 -16.61 -8.71 21.69
CA VAL A 129 -15.93 -7.43 21.38
C VAL A 129 -16.75 -6.45 20.53
N LEU A 130 -17.85 -6.91 19.91
CA LEU A 130 -18.73 -6.09 19.08
C LEU A 130 -19.97 -5.55 19.82
N CYS A 131 -20.50 -6.27 20.82
CA CYS A 131 -21.76 -5.92 21.50
C CYS A 131 -21.78 -6.14 23.02
N GLY A 132 -20.70 -6.63 23.63
CA GLY A 132 -20.58 -6.91 25.06
C GLY A 132 -21.36 -8.12 25.59
N GLN A 133 -22.20 -8.77 24.77
CA GLN A 133 -23.01 -9.92 25.18
C GLN A 133 -22.19 -11.23 25.26
N PRO A 134 -22.62 -12.25 26.03
CA PRO A 134 -21.83 -13.47 26.22
C PRO A 134 -21.70 -14.33 24.95
N ALA A 135 -20.54 -14.25 24.29
CA ALA A 135 -20.18 -15.09 23.17
C ALA A 135 -19.53 -16.41 23.63
N ARG A 136 -19.81 -17.49 22.90
CA ARG A 136 -19.22 -18.84 23.12
C ARG A 136 -18.17 -19.22 22.08
N HIS A 137 -17.79 -18.30 21.21
CA HIS A 137 -16.80 -18.51 20.16
C HIS A 137 -15.79 -17.36 20.16
N GLN A 138 -14.59 -17.67 19.71
CA GLN A 138 -13.47 -16.77 19.57
C GLN A 138 -13.02 -16.82 18.11
N VAL A 139 -12.89 -15.65 17.48
CA VAL A 139 -12.45 -15.52 16.08
C VAL A 139 -11.23 -14.62 16.06
N ALA A 140 -10.14 -15.06 15.42
CA ALA A 140 -8.86 -14.36 15.39
C ALA A 140 -8.38 -13.85 16.77
N GLY A 141 -8.64 -14.62 17.84
CA GLY A 141 -8.26 -14.27 19.22
C GLY A 141 -9.27 -13.44 20.02
N PHE A 142 -10.40 -13.01 19.44
CA PHE A 142 -11.40 -12.18 20.13
C PHE A 142 -12.74 -12.89 20.33
N PRO A 143 -13.35 -12.85 21.53
CA PRO A 143 -14.70 -13.39 21.74
C PRO A 143 -15.74 -12.66 20.88
N GLN A 144 -16.48 -13.40 20.05
CA GLN A 144 -17.56 -12.86 19.24
C GLN A 144 -18.54 -13.93 18.75
N HIS A 145 -19.70 -13.52 18.24
CA HIS A 145 -20.63 -14.42 17.57
C HIS A 145 -20.15 -14.74 16.15
N LEU A 146 -20.48 -15.93 15.65
CA LEU A 146 -20.11 -16.39 14.29
C LEU A 146 -20.98 -15.74 13.21
N ASP A 147 -22.26 -15.55 13.50
CA ASP A 147 -23.18 -14.81 12.64
C ASP A 147 -23.45 -13.41 13.24
N PRO A 148 -23.15 -12.32 12.50
CA PRO A 148 -23.41 -10.94 12.90
C PRO A 148 -24.85 -10.64 13.32
N ALA A 149 -25.86 -11.41 12.90
CA ALA A 149 -27.24 -11.22 13.34
C ALA A 149 -27.42 -11.39 14.86
N HIS A 150 -26.58 -12.22 15.51
CA HIS A 150 -26.55 -12.38 16.97
C HIS A 150 -25.89 -11.20 17.68
N CYS A 151 -25.08 -10.40 16.98
CA CYS A 151 -24.57 -9.11 17.45
C CYS A 151 -25.62 -7.99 17.27
N GLY A 152 -26.85 -8.17 17.78
CA GLY A 152 -27.85 -7.11 17.55
C GLY A 152 -29.30 -7.24 18.01
N THR A 153 -29.68 -8.08 18.98
CA THR A 153 -30.97 -7.88 19.71
C THR A 153 -31.00 -8.65 21.04
N PRO A 154 -31.65 -8.15 22.11
CA PRO A 154 -31.96 -8.96 23.28
C PRO A 154 -33.01 -10.00 22.91
N GLU A 155 -32.66 -11.28 22.99
CA GLU A 155 -33.51 -12.38 22.54
C GLU A 155 -34.60 -12.68 23.58
N HIS A 156 -35.82 -12.16 23.34
CA HIS A 156 -37.00 -12.59 24.08
C HIS A 156 -37.45 -13.97 23.59
N THR A 157 -37.43 -14.94 24.51
CA THR A 157 -37.94 -16.31 24.38
C THR A 157 -39.24 -16.39 23.55
N ARG A 158 -39.27 -17.23 22.51
CA ARG A 158 -40.51 -17.62 21.83
C ARG A 158 -40.62 -19.13 21.63
N THR A 159 -41.68 -19.67 22.21
CA THR A 159 -42.21 -21.02 21.98
C THR A 159 -42.89 -21.14 20.61
N ALA A 160 -43.04 -22.37 20.11
CA ALA A 160 -43.37 -22.70 18.72
C ALA A 160 -44.88 -22.76 18.37
N HIS A 161 -45.26 -22.46 17.11
CA HIS A 161 -46.17 -23.33 16.32
C HIS A 161 -46.26 -23.05 14.79
N GLN A 162 -46.16 -24.15 14.02
CA GLN A 162 -46.74 -24.57 12.72
C GLN A 162 -47.31 -23.61 11.62
N ALA A 163 -46.78 -23.82 10.39
CA ALA A 163 -47.44 -24.13 9.08
C ALA A 163 -48.29 -23.09 8.25
N PRO A 164 -48.35 -23.22 6.88
CA PRO A 164 -48.74 -22.14 5.92
C PRO A 164 -50.03 -22.46 5.08
N PRO A 165 -50.54 -21.63 4.11
CA PRO A 165 -49.98 -21.51 2.73
C PRO A 165 -50.26 -20.19 1.92
N THR A 166 -49.90 -20.20 0.62
CA THR A 166 -50.28 -19.30 -0.54
C THR A 166 -49.31 -18.18 -1.01
N ALA A 167 -49.37 -17.84 -2.31
CA ALA A 167 -48.44 -17.01 -3.11
C ALA A 167 -49.16 -16.41 -4.36
N PRO A 168 -48.52 -15.67 -5.29
CA PRO A 168 -47.48 -14.61 -5.25
C PRO A 168 -48.18 -13.24 -5.57
N PRO A 169 -47.74 -12.29 -6.45
CA PRO A 169 -46.42 -11.75 -6.91
C PRO A 169 -46.32 -10.21 -6.61
N PRO A 170 -45.50 -9.34 -7.28
CA PRO A 170 -44.28 -9.51 -8.08
C PRO A 170 -43.02 -8.88 -7.44
N ALA A 171 -41.85 -9.05 -8.08
CA ALA A 171 -40.55 -8.59 -7.55
C ALA A 171 -40.17 -7.15 -7.96
N PRO A 172 -39.60 -6.34 -7.04
CA PRO A 172 -38.85 -5.13 -7.38
C PRO A 172 -37.32 -5.37 -7.44
N ALA A 173 -36.70 -4.64 -8.36
CA ALA A 173 -35.27 -4.50 -8.67
C ALA A 173 -34.18 -4.98 -7.67
N ARG A 174 -33.12 -5.57 -8.25
CA ARG A 174 -31.82 -5.81 -7.61
C ARG A 174 -31.32 -4.56 -6.88
N ARG A 175 -30.96 -4.71 -5.59
CA ARG A 175 -30.24 -3.66 -4.85
C ARG A 175 -28.75 -3.70 -5.21
N SER A 176 -28.22 -2.56 -5.64
CA SER A 176 -26.77 -2.33 -5.80
C SER A 176 -26.01 -2.45 -4.47
N PRO A 177 -24.70 -2.74 -4.47
CA PRO A 177 -23.92 -2.85 -3.25
C PRO A 177 -23.82 -1.49 -2.54
N ARG A 178 -24.12 -1.45 -1.24
CA ARG A 178 -23.93 -0.24 -0.42
C ARG A 178 -22.49 -0.10 0.03
N THR A 179 -21.62 0.45 -0.80
CA THR A 179 -20.40 1.12 -0.32
C THR A 179 -20.79 2.50 0.22
N GLY A 180 -20.71 2.67 1.54
CA GLY A 180 -21.16 3.91 2.19
C GLY A 180 -20.51 4.12 3.54
N GLY A 181 -19.28 4.64 3.55
CA GLY A 181 -18.71 5.24 4.75
C GLY A 181 -19.55 6.45 5.19
N GLY A 182 -19.73 6.62 6.49
CA GLY A 182 -20.57 7.70 7.03
C GLY A 182 -20.06 9.09 6.64
N VAL A 183 -20.97 9.95 6.20
CA VAL A 183 -20.69 11.35 5.85
C VAL A 183 -20.42 12.14 7.14
N LYS A 184 -19.25 12.81 7.22
CA LYS A 184 -18.97 13.73 8.31
C LYS A 184 -19.92 14.93 8.26
N VAL A 185 -20.47 15.31 9.40
CA VAL A 185 -21.37 16.46 9.54
C VAL A 185 -20.87 17.43 10.59
N VAL A 186 -21.11 18.72 10.36
CA VAL A 186 -20.83 19.83 11.28
C VAL A 186 -22.13 20.58 11.64
N PRO A 187 -22.24 21.16 12.84
CA PRO A 187 -23.36 22.03 13.18
C PRO A 187 -23.38 23.29 12.31
N ALA A 188 -24.53 23.60 11.71
CA ALA A 188 -24.84 24.80 10.98
C ALA A 188 -26.12 25.42 11.57
N GLY A 189 -25.96 26.15 12.68
CA GLY A 189 -27.08 26.65 13.49
C GLY A 189 -27.89 25.50 14.08
N ARG A 190 -29.21 25.46 13.82
CA ARG A 190 -30.11 24.37 14.26
C ARG A 190 -30.10 23.12 13.36
N ARG A 191 -29.28 23.08 12.31
CA ARG A 191 -29.19 21.96 11.36
C ARG A 191 -27.78 21.36 11.39
N LEU A 192 -27.65 20.12 10.94
CA LEU A 192 -26.36 19.53 10.56
C LEU A 192 -26.14 19.78 9.07
N LYS A 193 -24.97 20.29 8.69
CA LYS A 193 -24.49 20.33 7.30
C LYS A 193 -23.44 19.24 7.13
N THR A 194 -23.28 18.68 5.94
CA THR A 194 -22.05 17.97 5.56
C THR A 194 -20.84 18.85 5.88
N ALA A 195 -19.78 18.25 6.42
CA ALA A 195 -18.49 18.91 6.52
C ALA A 195 -17.92 19.05 5.11
N ASP A 196 -17.79 20.28 4.61
CA ASP A 196 -17.10 20.51 3.35
C ASP A 196 -15.59 20.28 3.58
N ASP A 197 -15.09 19.11 3.19
CA ASP A 197 -13.66 18.99 2.90
C ASP A 197 -13.39 19.88 1.66
N PRO A 198 -12.44 20.82 1.72
CA PRO A 198 -12.22 21.78 0.63
C PRO A 198 -11.79 21.04 -0.64
N ASP A 199 -12.48 21.28 -1.75
CA ASP A 199 -12.09 20.75 -3.07
C ASP A 199 -10.85 21.54 -3.55
N LEU A 200 -9.67 21.06 -3.14
CA LEU A 200 -8.38 21.67 -3.45
C LEU A 200 -8.10 21.70 -4.96
N ILE A 201 -8.69 20.77 -5.74
CA ILE A 201 -8.50 20.71 -7.19
C ILE A 201 -9.31 21.83 -7.84
N ALA A 202 -10.60 21.92 -7.55
CA ALA A 202 -11.47 22.98 -8.08
C ALA A 202 -11.00 24.39 -7.64
N ALA A 203 -10.57 24.54 -6.38
CA ALA A 203 -10.02 25.80 -5.88
C ALA A 203 -8.72 26.20 -6.59
N ALA A 204 -7.81 25.24 -6.84
CA ALA A 204 -6.59 25.49 -7.59
C ALA A 204 -6.87 25.91 -9.05
N VAL A 205 -7.85 25.28 -9.70
CA VAL A 205 -8.25 25.57 -11.09
C VAL A 205 -8.87 26.95 -11.20
N SER A 206 -9.84 27.29 -10.34
CA SER A 206 -10.44 28.63 -10.29
C SER A 206 -9.36 29.70 -10.10
N ALA A 207 -8.49 29.54 -9.09
CA ALA A 207 -7.43 30.51 -8.81
C ALA A 207 -6.43 30.68 -9.97
N ALA A 208 -6.13 29.61 -10.71
CA ALA A 208 -5.28 29.69 -11.90
C ALA A 208 -5.96 30.41 -13.07
N LEU A 209 -7.24 30.12 -13.34
CA LEU A 209 -8.02 30.82 -14.36
C LEU A 209 -8.17 32.31 -14.03
N ASP A 210 -8.48 32.65 -12.78
CA ASP A 210 -8.55 34.04 -12.30
C ASP A 210 -7.21 34.77 -12.45
N GLN A 211 -6.10 34.13 -12.05
CA GLN A 211 -4.75 34.68 -12.16
C GLN A 211 -4.33 34.94 -13.62
N HIS A 212 -4.80 34.11 -14.55
CA HIS A 212 -4.50 34.20 -15.98
C HIS A 212 -5.63 34.86 -16.79
N GLY A 213 -6.59 35.53 -16.15
CA GLY A 213 -7.65 36.30 -16.82
C GLY A 213 -8.58 35.47 -17.71
N GLY A 214 -8.73 34.18 -17.42
CA GLY A 214 -9.48 33.23 -18.23
C GLY A 214 -8.70 32.58 -19.38
N ASP A 215 -7.39 32.84 -19.52
CA ASP A 215 -6.53 32.12 -20.47
C ASP A 215 -6.35 30.66 -20.04
N VAL A 216 -7.10 29.78 -20.70
CA VAL A 216 -7.15 28.33 -20.52
C VAL A 216 -5.78 27.67 -20.72
N GLU A 217 -5.01 28.10 -21.73
CA GLU A 217 -3.71 27.50 -22.04
C GLU A 217 -2.67 27.90 -21.00
N ALA A 218 -2.61 29.20 -20.64
CA ALA A 218 -1.70 29.71 -19.62
C ALA A 218 -2.01 29.14 -18.23
N ALA A 219 -3.30 29.08 -17.84
CA ALA A 219 -3.74 28.49 -16.58
C ALA A 219 -3.39 26.99 -16.51
N THR A 220 -3.66 26.23 -17.58
CA THR A 220 -3.28 24.80 -17.66
C THR A 220 -1.77 24.62 -17.55
N ALA A 221 -0.97 25.43 -18.27
CA ALA A 221 0.49 25.37 -18.19
C ALA A 221 1.03 25.70 -16.78
N ALA A 222 0.42 26.64 -16.06
CA ALA A 222 0.76 26.97 -14.68
C ALA A 222 0.41 25.82 -13.71
N LEU A 223 -0.80 25.27 -13.81
CA LEU A 223 -1.27 24.13 -13.02
C LEU A 223 -0.41 22.89 -13.24
N VAL A 224 -0.10 22.55 -14.49
CA VAL A 224 0.78 21.42 -14.85
C VAL A 224 2.18 21.59 -14.26
N ARG A 225 2.71 22.81 -14.11
CA ARG A 225 3.98 23.07 -13.41
C ARG A 225 3.87 22.84 -11.89
N ARG A 226 2.75 23.21 -11.27
CA ARG A 226 2.49 23.08 -9.82
C ARG A 226 1.93 21.71 -9.39
N ALA A 227 1.64 20.83 -10.35
CA ALA A 227 0.98 19.53 -10.11
C ALA A 227 1.71 18.57 -9.13
N ILE A 228 3.03 18.70 -8.90
CA ILE A 228 3.74 17.89 -7.89
C ILE A 228 3.45 18.38 -6.46
N PRO A 229 3.77 19.64 -6.07
CA PRO A 229 3.45 20.13 -4.73
C PRO A 229 1.93 20.12 -4.45
N ASP A 230 1.08 20.39 -5.45
CA ASP A 230 -0.37 20.31 -5.26
C ASP A 230 -0.85 18.85 -5.03
N ALA A 231 -0.19 17.86 -5.64
CA ALA A 231 -0.45 16.44 -5.36
C ALA A 231 0.03 16.02 -3.96
N MET A 232 1.16 16.55 -3.48
CA MET A 232 1.63 16.31 -2.11
C MET A 232 0.68 16.96 -1.09
N ALA A 233 0.27 18.20 -1.30
CA ALA A 233 -0.72 18.88 -0.45
C ALA A 233 -2.08 18.15 -0.41
N LEU A 234 -2.53 17.60 -1.54
CA LEU A 234 -3.73 16.77 -1.61
C LEU A 234 -3.56 15.42 -0.90
N LEU A 235 -2.38 14.80 -1.01
CA LEU A 235 -2.05 13.59 -0.25
C LEU A 235 -2.14 13.88 1.25
N ASP A 236 -1.46 14.90 1.75
CA ASP A 236 -1.50 15.29 3.16
C ASP A 236 -2.93 15.59 3.66
N GLN A 237 -3.73 16.34 2.88
CA GLN A 237 -5.13 16.59 3.22
C GLN A 237 -5.94 15.29 3.32
N THR A 238 -5.80 14.38 2.35
CA THR A 238 -6.54 13.11 2.34
C THR A 238 -6.04 12.11 3.41
N ARG A 239 -4.78 12.25 3.86
CA ARG A 239 -4.21 11.48 4.98
C ARG A 239 -4.66 11.95 6.36
N LYS A 240 -5.23 13.15 6.53
CA LYS A 240 -5.71 13.64 7.85
C LYS A 240 -6.71 12.67 8.49
N GLY A 241 -6.36 12.19 9.70
CA GLY A 241 -7.12 11.16 10.42
C GLY A 241 -7.03 9.75 9.81
N GLY A 242 -5.98 9.46 9.02
CA GLY A 242 -5.63 8.11 8.61
C GLY A 242 -5.06 7.28 9.77
N ARG A 243 -5.13 5.95 9.66
CA ARG A 243 -4.63 5.02 10.70
C ARG A 243 -3.09 4.95 10.78
N TYR A 244 -2.41 5.26 9.68
CA TYR A 244 -0.96 5.08 9.53
C TYR A 244 -0.34 6.41 9.09
N ASP A 245 0.92 6.65 9.44
CA ASP A 245 1.68 7.75 8.86
C ASP A 245 2.48 7.27 7.65
N ILE A 246 2.81 8.18 6.74
CA ILE A 246 3.69 7.89 5.61
C ILE A 246 5.12 8.13 6.08
N VAL A 247 5.92 7.06 6.18
CA VAL A 247 7.38 7.22 6.29
C VAL A 247 7.86 7.69 4.93
N ALA A 248 8.15 8.98 4.81
CA ALA A 248 8.49 9.61 3.54
C ALA A 248 9.89 9.25 3.01
N HIS A 249 10.85 9.06 3.93
CA HIS A 249 12.25 8.76 3.61
C HIS A 249 12.74 7.56 4.46
N PRO A 250 12.22 6.34 4.22
CA PRO A 250 12.71 5.15 4.90
C PRO A 250 14.12 4.80 4.42
N TRP A 251 14.84 4.01 5.21
CA TRP A 251 15.99 3.29 4.67
C TRP A 251 15.50 2.28 3.62
N LEU A 252 16.11 2.30 2.43
CA LEU A 252 15.86 1.36 1.34
C LEU A 252 17.10 0.48 1.12
N PRO A 253 16.96 -0.83 0.85
CA PRO A 253 18.05 -1.74 0.54
C PRO A 253 18.68 -1.41 -0.82
N ASP A 254 19.92 -1.84 -1.05
CA ASP A 254 20.71 -1.45 -2.23
C ASP A 254 20.14 -1.95 -3.57
N VAL A 255 19.32 -3.01 -3.57
CA VAL A 255 18.55 -3.47 -4.74
C VAL A 255 17.55 -2.42 -5.24
N LEU A 256 17.07 -1.53 -4.37
CA LEU A 256 16.16 -0.42 -4.66
C LEU A 256 16.88 0.91 -4.90
N ARG A 257 18.22 0.89 -5.03
CA ARG A 257 19.05 2.06 -5.31
C ARG A 257 19.70 1.94 -6.67
N LYS A 258 19.79 3.06 -7.40
CA LYS A 258 20.52 3.06 -8.67
C LYS A 258 22.02 2.89 -8.47
N GLN A 259 22.55 1.79 -9.00
CA GLN A 259 23.98 1.48 -8.96
C GLN A 259 24.81 2.49 -9.76
N THR A 260 24.26 3.05 -10.84
CA THR A 260 24.81 4.21 -11.55
C THR A 260 23.69 5.10 -12.09
N SER A 261 23.98 6.38 -12.35
CA SER A 261 22.98 7.36 -12.82
C SER A 261 22.35 7.06 -14.20
N ARG A 262 22.95 6.14 -14.98
CA ARG A 262 22.45 5.66 -16.28
C ARG A 262 22.29 4.14 -16.34
N GLY A 263 22.49 3.43 -15.23
CA GLY A 263 22.35 1.98 -15.17
C GLY A 263 20.87 1.56 -15.16
N PRO A 264 20.58 0.29 -15.51
CA PRO A 264 19.27 -0.30 -15.28
C PRO A 264 19.00 -0.39 -13.77
N ASP A 265 17.72 -0.32 -13.41
CA ASP A 265 17.25 -0.69 -12.06
C ASP A 265 17.38 -2.22 -11.90
N GLN A 266 17.68 -2.71 -10.69
CA GLN A 266 17.69 -4.17 -10.44
C GLN A 266 16.28 -4.76 -10.34
N ILE A 267 15.28 -3.91 -10.07
CA ILE A 267 13.87 -4.31 -9.97
C ILE A 267 13.26 -4.46 -11.36
N TRP A 268 12.81 -5.67 -11.66
CA TRP A 268 12.08 -5.99 -12.87
C TRP A 268 10.59 -5.70 -12.69
N GLU A 269 10.11 -4.60 -13.27
CA GLU A 269 8.71 -4.17 -13.17
C GLU A 269 7.72 -5.03 -13.99
N ALA A 270 8.19 -6.01 -14.78
CA ALA A 270 7.38 -6.84 -15.66
C ALA A 270 6.58 -6.07 -16.74
N ARG A 271 7.22 -5.09 -17.39
CA ARG A 271 6.59 -4.27 -18.43
C ARG A 271 6.15 -5.11 -19.66
N PRO A 272 4.86 -5.06 -20.07
CA PRO A 272 4.39 -5.71 -21.29
C PRO A 272 4.98 -5.08 -22.54
N LYS A 273 5.51 -5.95 -23.41
CA LYS A 273 5.97 -5.64 -24.78
C LYS A 273 5.72 -6.87 -25.68
N TRP A 274 4.50 -7.41 -25.59
CA TRP A 274 4.12 -8.67 -26.23
C TRP A 274 3.31 -8.44 -27.51
N THR A 275 3.57 -9.26 -28.52
CA THR A 275 2.81 -9.34 -29.77
C THR A 275 2.65 -10.81 -30.12
N ARG A 276 1.44 -11.25 -30.45
CA ARG A 276 1.16 -12.61 -30.90
C ARG A 276 2.02 -12.93 -32.14
N ALA A 277 2.70 -14.07 -32.12
CA ALA A 277 3.61 -14.46 -33.19
C ALA A 277 2.87 -14.83 -34.50
N GLU A 278 1.76 -15.55 -34.39
CA GLU A 278 0.99 -16.07 -35.54
C GLU A 278 -0.50 -15.79 -35.38
N LEU A 279 -1.16 -15.39 -36.47
CA LEU A 279 -2.61 -15.32 -36.60
C LEU A 279 -3.09 -16.52 -37.44
N PRO A 280 -4.33 -17.02 -37.24
CA PRO A 280 -4.89 -18.02 -38.15
C PRO A 280 -4.98 -17.48 -39.59
N PRO A 281 -5.17 -18.33 -40.62
CA PRO A 281 -5.29 -17.87 -42.00
C PRO A 281 -6.53 -17.00 -42.21
N GLY A 282 -6.33 -15.78 -42.72
CA GLY A 282 -7.40 -14.84 -43.03
C GLY A 282 -6.92 -13.39 -43.09
N GLU A 283 -7.90 -12.49 -43.21
CA GLU A 283 -7.74 -11.05 -43.08
C GLU A 283 -8.60 -10.59 -41.89
N TYR A 284 -8.01 -9.84 -40.95
CA TYR A 284 -8.61 -9.48 -39.67
C TYR A 284 -8.52 -7.99 -39.42
N GLU A 285 -9.64 -7.39 -38.99
CA GLU A 285 -9.65 -6.06 -38.40
C GLU A 285 -9.19 -6.15 -36.93
N VAL A 286 -8.12 -5.42 -36.60
CA VAL A 286 -7.58 -5.31 -35.24
C VAL A 286 -7.97 -3.96 -34.66
N THR A 287 -8.63 -3.95 -33.52
CA THR A 287 -8.86 -2.72 -32.75
C THR A 287 -7.76 -2.55 -31.69
N ALA A 288 -7.08 -1.40 -31.71
CA ALA A 288 -6.21 -0.97 -30.63
C ALA A 288 -7.03 -0.20 -29.58
N LEU A 289 -7.00 -0.66 -28.33
CA LEU A 289 -7.71 -0.07 -27.19
C LEU A 289 -6.72 0.62 -26.25
N ASP A 290 -7.11 1.80 -25.75
CA ASP A 290 -6.35 2.60 -24.78
C ASP A 290 -7.08 2.59 -23.43
N VAL A 291 -6.41 2.11 -22.38
CA VAL A 291 -6.96 1.99 -21.02
C VAL A 291 -6.84 3.32 -20.28
N ASN A 292 -7.99 3.91 -19.96
CA ASN A 292 -8.06 5.20 -19.28
C ASN A 292 -7.41 5.17 -17.89
N GLY A 293 -6.45 6.07 -17.65
CA GLY A 293 -5.96 6.38 -16.30
C GLY A 293 -5.20 5.23 -15.62
N ALA A 294 -4.41 4.46 -16.37
CA ALA A 294 -3.70 3.27 -15.86
C ALA A 294 -2.97 3.52 -14.51
N TYR A 295 -2.17 4.58 -14.39
CA TYR A 295 -1.49 4.93 -13.13
C TYR A 295 -2.45 5.34 -12.00
N LEU A 296 -3.53 6.06 -12.30
CA LEU A 296 -4.56 6.44 -11.32
C LEU A 296 -5.26 5.18 -10.76
N SER A 297 -5.57 4.21 -11.61
CA SER A 297 -6.08 2.90 -11.18
C SER A 297 -5.04 2.11 -10.38
N ALA A 298 -3.76 2.20 -10.74
CA ALA A 298 -2.65 1.50 -10.09
C ALA A 298 -2.25 2.05 -8.70
N LEU A 299 -2.68 3.26 -8.32
CA LEU A 299 -2.56 3.76 -6.94
C LEU A 299 -3.28 2.87 -5.92
N LYS A 300 -4.23 2.03 -6.37
CA LYS A 300 -4.80 0.94 -5.58
C LYS A 300 -3.89 -0.28 -5.66
N THR A 301 -2.87 -0.31 -4.81
CA THR A 301 -1.95 -1.45 -4.65
C THR A 301 -1.48 -1.56 -3.20
N HIS A 302 -0.95 -2.73 -2.81
CA HIS A 302 -0.45 -2.96 -1.45
C HIS A 302 0.89 -2.25 -1.28
N LEU A 303 0.91 -1.17 -0.49
CA LEU A 303 2.12 -0.37 -0.28
C LEU A 303 2.75 -0.65 1.10
N PRO A 304 4.09 -0.82 1.18
CA PRO A 304 4.82 -0.99 2.44
C PRO A 304 4.68 0.28 3.31
N LEU A 305 4.30 0.12 4.58
CA LEU A 305 4.07 1.24 5.48
C LEU A 305 5.37 1.90 5.95
N GLY A 306 6.34 1.09 6.37
CA GLY A 306 7.61 1.56 6.95
C GLY A 306 8.85 1.03 6.21
N GLN A 307 9.95 0.90 6.96
CA GLN A 307 11.19 0.30 6.48
C GLN A 307 10.96 -1.16 6.03
N LEU A 308 11.64 -1.56 4.96
CA LEU A 308 11.66 -2.94 4.49
C LEU A 308 12.62 -3.77 5.35
N GLU A 309 12.16 -4.93 5.80
CA GLU A 309 12.96 -5.93 6.49
C GLU A 309 13.30 -7.07 5.52
N HIS A 310 14.49 -7.65 5.68
CA HIS A 310 14.94 -8.81 4.92
C HIS A 310 14.37 -10.10 5.51
N SER A 311 13.98 -11.02 4.63
CA SER A 311 13.59 -12.38 5.00
C SER A 311 13.98 -13.36 3.89
N THR A 312 14.50 -14.53 4.25
CA THR A 312 14.77 -15.64 3.34
C THR A 312 13.69 -16.71 3.43
N GLY A 313 13.54 -17.52 2.39
CA GLY A 313 12.61 -18.65 2.33
C GLY A 313 11.49 -18.52 1.30
N ASP A 314 10.73 -19.60 1.16
CA ASP A 314 9.78 -19.87 0.07
C ASP A 314 8.36 -19.30 0.28
N ARG A 315 8.09 -18.68 1.43
CA ARG A 315 6.72 -18.29 1.84
C ARG A 315 6.39 -16.83 1.55
N HIS A 316 5.24 -16.60 0.90
CA HIS A 316 4.64 -15.29 0.74
C HIS A 316 3.73 -14.90 1.92
N ASP A 317 3.99 -13.76 2.57
CA ASP A 317 3.07 -13.16 3.55
C ASP A 317 2.15 -12.13 2.89
N ARG A 318 0.87 -12.48 2.74
CA ARG A 318 -0.18 -11.63 2.15
C ARG A 318 -0.42 -10.31 2.90
N ARG A 319 0.02 -10.18 4.16
CA ARG A 319 -0.08 -8.95 4.98
C ARG A 319 1.11 -7.99 4.77
N ARG A 320 2.15 -8.44 4.08
CA ARG A 320 3.34 -7.65 3.76
C ARG A 320 3.34 -7.24 2.27
N ALA A 321 4.20 -6.29 1.94
CA ALA A 321 4.50 -5.89 0.57
C ALA A 321 5.96 -5.44 0.44
N GLY A 322 6.53 -5.58 -0.75
CA GLY A 322 7.84 -5.07 -1.10
C GLY A 322 8.36 -5.68 -2.41
N VAL A 323 9.61 -6.14 -2.39
CA VAL A 323 10.29 -6.77 -3.53
C VAL A 323 10.82 -8.15 -3.15
N HIS A 324 10.89 -9.06 -4.13
CA HIS A 324 11.16 -10.49 -3.93
C HIS A 324 12.10 -11.00 -5.00
N LEU A 325 13.15 -11.73 -4.62
CA LEU A 325 13.96 -12.50 -5.56
C LEU A 325 13.25 -13.83 -5.82
N ILE A 326 12.86 -14.07 -7.06
CA ILE A 326 12.15 -15.29 -7.45
C ILE A 326 12.80 -16.01 -8.63
N THR A 327 12.68 -17.33 -8.70
CA THR A 327 12.71 -18.04 -9.99
C THR A 327 11.28 -17.99 -10.55
N PRO A 328 11.05 -17.33 -11.70
CA PRO A 328 9.74 -17.33 -12.33
C PRO A 328 9.45 -18.72 -12.94
N PRO A 329 8.20 -19.17 -12.96
CA PRO A 329 7.83 -20.44 -13.59
C PRO A 329 7.97 -20.36 -15.12
N ALA A 330 7.97 -21.52 -15.77
CA ALA A 330 7.83 -21.58 -17.23
C ALA A 330 6.48 -20.98 -17.67
N TRP A 331 6.46 -20.36 -18.87
CA TRP A 331 5.25 -19.77 -19.45
C TRP A 331 4.98 -20.38 -20.82
N GLU A 332 4.05 -21.35 -20.87
CA GLU A 332 3.73 -22.09 -22.10
C GLU A 332 2.63 -21.42 -22.94
N HIS A 333 2.10 -20.28 -22.48
CA HIS A 333 0.95 -19.60 -23.09
C HIS A 333 1.34 -18.44 -24.02
N ASP A 334 2.63 -18.22 -24.30
CA ASP A 334 3.15 -17.06 -25.07
C ASP A 334 2.55 -16.94 -26.48
N ALA A 335 2.12 -18.06 -27.08
CA ALA A 335 1.44 -18.09 -28.37
C ALA A 335 0.06 -17.37 -28.37
N TYR A 336 -0.53 -17.08 -27.20
CA TYR A 336 -1.87 -16.49 -27.09
C TYR A 336 -2.08 -15.48 -25.96
N LEU A 337 -1.24 -15.47 -24.93
CA LEU A 337 -1.28 -14.54 -23.80
C LEU A 337 0.11 -13.96 -23.50
N PRO A 338 0.20 -12.66 -23.16
CA PRO A 338 1.45 -12.06 -22.74
C PRO A 338 2.01 -12.76 -21.49
N ASN A 339 3.32 -12.96 -21.44
CA ASN A 339 3.98 -13.46 -20.25
C ASN A 339 3.73 -12.52 -19.04
N PRO A 340 3.28 -13.01 -17.87
CA PRO A 340 3.04 -12.19 -16.67
C PRO A 340 4.30 -11.51 -16.10
N ILE A 341 5.51 -11.98 -16.43
CA ILE A 341 6.75 -11.24 -16.14
C ILE A 341 7.18 -10.28 -17.26
N GLY A 342 6.35 -10.05 -18.28
CA GLY A 342 6.70 -9.21 -19.43
C GLY A 342 7.77 -9.85 -20.32
N SER A 343 8.40 -9.04 -21.18
CA SER A 343 9.37 -9.52 -22.17
C SER A 343 10.78 -9.60 -21.58
N ARG A 344 11.22 -10.80 -21.19
CA ARG A 344 12.54 -11.07 -20.61
C ARG A 344 13.26 -12.16 -21.42
N ASP A 345 14.50 -11.88 -21.82
CA ASP A 345 15.33 -12.82 -22.59
C ASP A 345 16.25 -13.68 -21.68
N GLU A 346 16.65 -13.15 -20.53
CA GLU A 346 17.56 -13.83 -19.60
C GLU A 346 16.83 -14.82 -18.67
N PRO A 347 17.28 -16.09 -18.55
CA PRO A 347 16.70 -17.05 -17.60
C PRO A 347 17.21 -16.83 -16.16
N GLY A 348 16.63 -17.59 -15.22
CA GLY A 348 17.07 -17.64 -13.82
C GLY A 348 16.43 -16.58 -12.90
N PRO A 349 16.93 -16.41 -11.67
CA PRO A 349 16.30 -15.55 -10.68
C PRO A 349 16.24 -14.07 -11.08
N LEU A 350 15.22 -13.35 -10.61
CA LEU A 350 15.09 -11.89 -10.76
C LEU A 350 14.36 -11.25 -9.58
N TRP A 351 14.64 -9.98 -9.32
CA TRP A 351 13.90 -9.17 -8.35
C TRP A 351 12.60 -8.65 -8.96
N VAL A 352 11.46 -9.15 -8.50
CA VAL A 352 10.13 -8.65 -8.87
C VAL A 352 9.49 -7.86 -7.73
N THR A 353 8.43 -7.12 -8.05
CA THR A 353 7.62 -6.40 -7.07
C THR A 353 6.44 -7.25 -6.57
N GLU A 354 5.88 -6.85 -5.43
CA GLU A 354 4.69 -7.47 -4.82
C GLU A 354 3.50 -7.66 -5.80
N PRO A 355 3.12 -6.69 -6.68
CA PRO A 355 2.07 -6.92 -7.68
C PRO A 355 2.37 -8.04 -8.67
N THR A 356 3.62 -8.17 -9.13
CA THR A 356 4.05 -9.22 -10.07
C THR A 356 4.06 -10.58 -9.37
N LEU A 357 4.54 -10.66 -8.13
CA LEU A 357 4.47 -11.89 -7.34
C LEU A 357 3.01 -12.31 -7.06
N ARG A 358 2.14 -11.36 -6.67
CA ARG A 358 0.69 -11.62 -6.48
C ARG A 358 -0.04 -11.99 -7.76
N LEU A 359 0.43 -11.54 -8.92
CA LEU A 359 -0.05 -11.98 -10.22
C LEU A 359 0.30 -13.46 -10.40
N LEU A 360 1.59 -13.81 -10.39
CA LEU A 360 2.09 -15.18 -10.57
C LEU A 360 1.43 -16.18 -9.62
N LEU A 361 1.42 -15.90 -8.31
CA LEU A 361 0.77 -16.75 -7.29
C LEU A 361 -0.75 -16.92 -7.51
N ARG A 362 -1.41 -15.98 -8.20
CA ARG A 362 -2.82 -16.13 -8.57
C ARG A 362 -2.97 -17.00 -9.82
N LEU A 363 -2.07 -16.88 -10.79
CA LEU A 363 -2.08 -17.67 -12.03
C LEU A 363 -1.75 -19.15 -11.78
N SER A 364 -0.85 -19.43 -10.84
CA SER A 364 -0.55 -20.79 -10.38
C SER A 364 -1.59 -21.38 -9.42
N GLY A 365 -2.56 -20.58 -8.97
CA GLY A 365 -3.64 -21.04 -8.11
C GLY A 365 -4.63 -21.93 -8.88
N PRO A 366 -5.35 -22.84 -8.19
CA PRO A 366 -6.20 -23.87 -8.81
C PRO A 366 -7.38 -23.31 -9.62
N LYS A 367 -7.68 -22.00 -9.50
CA LYS A 367 -8.68 -21.32 -10.33
C LYS A 367 -8.21 -21.12 -11.78
N TYR A 368 -6.91 -20.93 -12.00
CA TYR A 368 -6.35 -20.54 -13.30
C TYR A 368 -5.41 -21.61 -13.85
N GLY A 369 -4.48 -22.14 -13.02
CA GLY A 369 -3.56 -23.22 -13.42
C GLY A 369 -2.70 -22.91 -14.64
N LEU A 370 -2.32 -21.65 -14.86
CA LEU A 370 -1.60 -21.18 -16.06
C LEU A 370 -0.06 -21.21 -15.93
N CYS A 371 0.46 -21.61 -14.78
CA CYS A 371 1.89 -21.82 -14.55
C CYS A 371 2.11 -22.55 -13.22
N ASP A 372 3.30 -23.08 -13.01
CA ASP A 372 3.73 -23.49 -11.67
C ASP A 372 3.83 -22.28 -10.72
N PRO A 373 3.82 -22.49 -9.39
CA PRO A 373 4.13 -21.42 -8.44
C PRO A 373 5.56 -20.89 -8.63
N PRO A 374 5.80 -19.57 -8.55
CA PRO A 374 7.16 -19.04 -8.52
C PRO A 374 7.91 -19.48 -7.25
N GLU A 375 9.17 -19.86 -7.40
CA GLU A 375 10.06 -20.14 -6.27
C GLU A 375 10.53 -18.81 -5.66
N ILE A 376 10.29 -18.60 -4.37
CA ILE A 376 10.76 -17.40 -3.65
C ILE A 376 12.05 -17.74 -2.91
N HIS A 377 13.10 -16.94 -3.12
CA HIS A 377 14.41 -17.11 -2.47
C HIS A 377 14.56 -16.22 -1.24
N GLU A 378 14.29 -14.93 -1.45
CA GLU A 378 14.39 -13.89 -0.43
C GLU A 378 13.48 -12.71 -0.76
N SER A 379 13.25 -11.86 0.22
CA SER A 379 12.32 -10.74 0.12
C SER A 379 12.74 -9.57 1.00
N TRP A 380 12.46 -8.35 0.54
CA TRP A 380 12.55 -7.11 1.31
C TRP A 380 11.15 -6.52 1.41
N THR A 381 10.50 -6.66 2.57
CA THR A 381 9.09 -6.29 2.73
C THR A 381 8.81 -5.56 4.05
N SER A 382 7.72 -4.81 4.11
CA SER A 382 7.17 -4.26 5.35
C SER A 382 5.68 -4.63 5.48
N GLY A 383 5.10 -4.45 6.66
CA GLY A 383 3.64 -4.52 6.82
C GLY A 383 2.97 -3.52 5.86
N ALA A 384 1.89 -3.95 5.20
CA ALA A 384 1.37 -3.24 4.03
C ALA A 384 -0.15 -3.05 4.04
N THR A 385 -0.64 -2.13 3.21
CA THR A 385 -2.08 -1.95 3.00
C THR A 385 -2.39 -1.42 1.61
N GLU A 386 -3.49 -1.91 1.02
CA GLU A 386 -4.05 -1.38 -0.23
C GLU A 386 -4.71 0.00 -0.03
N GLY A 387 -5.18 0.28 1.20
CA GLY A 387 -5.93 1.50 1.53
C GLY A 387 -5.08 2.77 1.72
N LEU A 388 -3.76 2.72 1.46
CA LEU A 388 -2.84 3.79 1.85
C LEU A 388 -3.07 5.07 1.03
N LEU A 389 -3.27 4.92 -0.28
CA LEU A 389 -3.54 6.02 -1.21
C LEU A 389 -5.02 6.08 -1.65
N GLU A 390 -5.91 5.25 -1.09
CA GLU A 390 -7.27 5.10 -1.63
C GLU A 390 -8.09 6.40 -1.59
N LYS A 391 -7.99 7.20 -0.52
CA LYS A 391 -8.67 8.52 -0.47
C LYS A 391 -8.12 9.48 -1.52
N PHE A 392 -6.79 9.59 -1.62
CA PHE A 392 -6.10 10.41 -2.63
C PHE A 392 -6.52 10.00 -4.06
N ARG A 393 -6.53 8.69 -4.33
CA ARG A 393 -6.98 8.09 -5.59
C ARG A 393 -8.43 8.41 -5.90
N VAL A 394 -9.34 8.27 -4.92
CA VAL A 394 -10.77 8.56 -5.09
C VAL A 394 -10.99 10.04 -5.36
N THR A 395 -10.34 10.96 -4.63
CA THR A 395 -10.48 12.41 -4.89
C THR A 395 -10.00 12.79 -6.29
N LEU A 396 -8.87 12.26 -6.76
CA LEU A 396 -8.39 12.47 -8.13
C LEU A 396 -9.33 11.85 -9.18
N LYS A 397 -9.83 10.64 -8.94
CA LYS A 397 -10.80 9.97 -9.82
C LYS A 397 -12.10 10.78 -9.93
N ASP A 398 -12.66 11.23 -8.82
CA ASP A 398 -13.96 11.90 -8.82
C ASP A 398 -13.86 13.31 -9.42
N ALA A 399 -12.74 14.03 -9.23
CA ALA A 399 -12.44 15.26 -9.96
C ALA A 399 -12.29 15.02 -11.48
N ARG A 400 -11.60 13.95 -11.87
CA ARG A 400 -11.43 13.55 -13.28
C ARG A 400 -12.76 13.19 -13.95
N ASP A 401 -13.60 12.41 -13.28
CA ASP A 401 -14.88 11.95 -13.83
C ASP A 401 -15.87 13.13 -13.94
N ARG A 402 -15.84 14.07 -12.99
CA ARG A 402 -16.56 15.36 -13.08
C ARG A 402 -16.10 16.18 -14.27
N ALA A 403 -14.77 16.37 -14.43
CA ALA A 403 -14.20 17.11 -15.54
C ALA A 403 -14.57 16.51 -16.91
N ILE A 404 -14.66 15.19 -17.02
CA ILE A 404 -15.15 14.51 -18.23
C ILE A 404 -16.63 14.80 -18.48
N ALA A 405 -17.48 14.78 -17.45
CA ALA A 405 -18.92 15.07 -17.58
C ALA A 405 -19.20 16.54 -17.94
N GLU A 406 -18.37 17.47 -17.45
CA GLU A 406 -18.50 18.92 -17.64
C GLU A 406 -17.73 19.44 -18.86
N ASN A 407 -16.90 18.61 -19.50
CA ASN A 407 -15.94 18.97 -20.56
C ASN A 407 -14.91 20.03 -20.13
N ASP A 408 -14.46 19.93 -18.88
CA ASP A 408 -13.38 20.76 -18.31
C ASP A 408 -12.01 20.14 -18.62
N ASP A 409 -11.44 20.52 -19.77
CA ASP A 409 -10.12 20.06 -20.17
C ASP A 409 -8.98 20.60 -19.28
N VAL A 410 -9.17 21.73 -18.57
CA VAL A 410 -8.19 22.30 -17.64
C VAL A 410 -8.03 21.38 -16.43
N THR A 411 -9.14 21.06 -15.76
CA THR A 411 -9.13 20.11 -14.64
C THR A 411 -8.66 18.74 -15.08
N LEU A 412 -9.06 18.28 -16.28
CA LEU A 412 -8.66 16.97 -16.79
C LEU A 412 -7.14 16.83 -16.99
N GLU A 413 -6.50 17.77 -17.69
CA GLU A 413 -5.05 17.73 -17.91
C GLU A 413 -4.26 18.03 -16.62
N TYR A 414 -4.79 18.89 -15.74
CA TYR A 414 -4.20 19.15 -14.43
C TYR A 414 -4.20 17.88 -13.54
N VAL A 415 -5.36 17.22 -13.36
CA VAL A 415 -5.47 15.98 -12.57
C VAL A 415 -4.62 14.86 -13.17
N LYS A 416 -4.57 14.75 -14.50
CA LYS A 416 -3.67 13.84 -15.22
C LYS A 416 -2.20 14.12 -14.92
N ALA A 417 -1.79 15.38 -14.89
CA ALA A 417 -0.45 15.77 -14.49
C ALA A 417 -0.16 15.44 -13.02
N MET A 418 -1.11 15.65 -12.10
CA MET A 418 -0.95 15.33 -10.67
C MET A 418 -0.58 13.86 -10.46
N TYR A 419 -1.41 12.91 -10.88
CA TYR A 419 -1.11 11.48 -10.63
C TYR A 419 0.09 10.99 -11.44
N SER A 420 0.25 11.43 -12.69
CA SER A 420 1.34 10.95 -13.55
C SER A 420 2.70 11.43 -13.07
N LYS A 421 2.80 12.69 -12.61
CA LYS A 421 4.04 13.22 -12.04
C LYS A 421 4.31 12.68 -10.64
N PHE A 422 3.29 12.54 -9.79
CA PHE A 422 3.42 11.93 -8.47
C PHE A 422 4.08 10.53 -8.55
N VAL A 423 3.57 9.64 -9.40
CA VAL A 423 4.14 8.30 -9.61
C VAL A 423 5.53 8.35 -10.25
N SER A 424 5.79 9.26 -11.19
CA SER A 424 7.11 9.33 -11.84
C SER A 424 8.20 9.98 -10.97
N THR A 425 7.83 10.74 -9.93
CA THR A 425 8.79 11.51 -9.12
C THR A 425 8.96 11.03 -7.68
N MET A 426 8.13 10.13 -7.16
CA MET A 426 8.29 9.61 -5.78
C MET A 426 9.50 8.68 -5.58
N GLY A 427 10.27 8.35 -6.62
CA GLY A 427 11.54 7.62 -6.49
C GLY A 427 12.71 8.57 -6.20
N GLU A 428 13.85 8.35 -6.86
CA GLU A 428 15.08 9.14 -6.66
C GLU A 428 15.05 10.54 -7.35
N SER A 429 13.89 11.18 -7.44
CA SER A 429 13.71 12.40 -8.24
C SER A 429 14.00 13.69 -7.46
N ASN A 430 14.83 14.57 -8.03
CA ASN A 430 15.06 15.91 -7.49
C ASN A 430 13.82 16.81 -7.47
N TYR A 431 12.75 16.44 -8.19
CA TYR A 431 11.50 17.21 -8.31
C TYR A 431 10.52 17.00 -7.15
N ASN A 432 10.54 15.83 -6.50
CA ASN A 432 9.74 15.57 -5.30
C ASN A 432 10.67 15.24 -4.14
N ARG A 433 10.95 16.23 -3.29
CA ARG A 433 11.82 16.08 -2.12
C ARG A 433 11.05 15.64 -0.87
N GLU A 434 9.72 15.71 -0.93
CA GLU A 434 8.81 15.42 0.18
C GLU A 434 8.52 13.93 0.32
N LEU A 435 8.75 13.12 -0.72
CA LEU A 435 8.52 11.67 -0.73
C LEU A 435 9.61 10.93 -1.52
N TYR A 436 10.41 10.11 -0.83
CA TYR A 436 11.47 9.26 -1.39
C TYR A 436 11.15 7.78 -1.14
N ARG A 437 10.32 7.20 -2.02
CA ARG A 437 9.79 5.84 -1.99
C ARG A 437 9.96 5.15 -3.35
N THR A 438 11.21 4.82 -3.69
CA THR A 438 11.54 4.02 -4.89
C THR A 438 10.83 2.67 -4.89
N ASP A 439 10.58 2.09 -3.71
CA ASP A 439 9.73 0.91 -3.54
C ASP A 439 8.29 1.17 -4.04
N TRP A 440 7.63 2.23 -3.58
CA TRP A 440 6.27 2.57 -4.05
C TRP A 440 6.23 2.86 -5.54
N MET A 441 7.25 3.53 -6.08
CA MET A 441 7.36 3.83 -7.52
C MET A 441 7.31 2.54 -8.35
N HIS A 442 8.16 1.55 -8.04
CA HIS A 442 8.18 0.29 -8.77
C HIS A 442 6.89 -0.52 -8.56
N LEU A 443 6.34 -0.53 -7.35
CA LEU A 443 5.09 -1.25 -7.03
C LEU A 443 3.89 -0.66 -7.81
N ILE A 444 3.73 0.67 -7.83
CA ILE A 444 2.62 1.31 -8.57
C ILE A 444 2.76 1.10 -10.09
N ARG A 445 3.98 1.15 -10.64
CA ARG A 445 4.21 0.86 -12.06
C ARG A 445 3.89 -0.60 -12.41
N SER A 446 4.40 -1.53 -11.61
CA SER A 446 4.11 -2.96 -11.78
C SER A 446 2.63 -3.28 -11.62
N GLN A 447 1.91 -2.57 -10.74
CA GLN A 447 0.46 -2.70 -10.64
C GLN A 447 -0.25 -2.24 -11.93
N ALA A 448 0.20 -1.17 -12.59
CA ALA A 448 -0.37 -0.75 -13.88
C ALA A 448 -0.18 -1.84 -14.95
N PHE A 449 1.00 -2.46 -15.00
CA PHE A 449 1.30 -3.59 -15.89
C PHE A 449 0.45 -4.83 -15.59
N ALA A 450 0.32 -5.23 -14.32
CA ALA A 450 -0.56 -6.32 -13.90
C ALA A 450 -2.05 -6.03 -14.21
N ASN A 451 -2.49 -4.76 -14.12
CA ASN A 451 -3.85 -4.36 -14.49
C ASN A 451 -4.11 -4.49 -16.01
N LEU A 452 -3.13 -4.15 -16.85
CA LEU A 452 -3.20 -4.39 -18.30
C LEU A 452 -3.22 -5.89 -18.61
N TRP A 453 -2.40 -6.68 -17.94
CA TRP A 453 -2.39 -8.14 -18.06
C TRP A 453 -3.76 -8.75 -17.74
N TRP A 454 -4.42 -8.33 -16.66
CA TRP A 454 -5.78 -8.81 -16.33
C TRP A 454 -6.83 -8.39 -17.37
N LYS A 455 -6.65 -7.28 -18.08
CA LYS A 455 -7.51 -6.91 -19.22
C LYS A 455 -7.24 -7.80 -20.43
N ALA A 456 -5.98 -8.13 -20.73
CA ALA A 456 -5.63 -9.10 -21.77
C ALA A 456 -6.21 -10.49 -21.47
N HIS A 457 -6.05 -10.99 -20.24
CA HIS A 457 -6.66 -12.26 -19.83
C HIS A 457 -8.19 -12.22 -19.93
N ARG A 458 -8.86 -11.15 -19.47
CA ARG A 458 -10.33 -11.03 -19.63
C ARG A 458 -10.73 -11.06 -21.11
N ALA A 459 -10.01 -10.36 -21.98
CA ALA A 459 -10.29 -10.37 -23.41
C ALA A 459 -10.24 -11.81 -23.96
N TYR A 460 -9.19 -12.57 -23.62
CA TYR A 460 -9.03 -13.97 -24.00
C TYR A 460 -10.13 -14.89 -23.43
N ASP A 461 -10.44 -14.76 -22.14
CA ASP A 461 -11.44 -15.55 -21.39
C ASP A 461 -12.86 -15.37 -21.94
N GLU A 462 -13.19 -14.16 -22.42
CA GLU A 462 -14.45 -13.81 -23.09
C GLU A 462 -14.41 -14.04 -24.62
N GLY A 463 -13.39 -14.73 -25.13
CA GLY A 463 -13.30 -15.19 -26.53
C GLY A 463 -12.72 -14.20 -27.55
N LEU A 464 -12.21 -13.04 -27.13
CA LEU A 464 -11.49 -12.12 -28.03
C LEU A 464 -10.06 -12.62 -28.28
N MET A 465 -9.60 -12.52 -29.52
CA MET A 465 -8.20 -12.84 -29.82
C MET A 465 -7.30 -11.66 -29.44
N VAL A 466 -6.53 -11.80 -28.37
CA VAL A 466 -5.52 -10.82 -27.97
C VAL A 466 -4.37 -10.85 -28.97
N VAL A 467 -4.07 -9.71 -29.61
CA VAL A 467 -3.02 -9.57 -30.63
C VAL A 467 -1.75 -8.94 -30.05
N ARG A 468 -1.89 -7.97 -29.16
CA ARG A 468 -0.76 -7.17 -28.64
C ARG A 468 -1.08 -6.60 -27.26
N ALA A 469 -0.09 -6.52 -26.39
CA ALA A 469 -0.18 -5.83 -25.10
C ALA A 469 1.11 -5.06 -24.83
N MET A 470 1.02 -3.74 -24.65
CA MET A 470 2.17 -2.86 -24.51
C MET A 470 1.98 -1.76 -23.47
N GLY A 471 3.09 -1.45 -22.79
CA GLY A 471 3.12 -0.32 -21.86
C GLY A 471 2.14 -0.52 -20.71
N THR A 472 1.44 0.53 -20.31
CA THR A 472 0.49 0.54 -19.18
C THR A 472 -0.97 0.41 -19.61
N ASP A 473 -1.25 0.64 -20.89
CA ASP A 473 -2.58 1.04 -21.38
C ASP A 473 -2.95 0.53 -22.77
N GLU A 474 -2.02 -0.01 -23.57
CA GLU A 474 -2.29 -0.38 -24.97
C GLU A 474 -2.57 -1.88 -25.11
N LEU A 475 -3.79 -2.22 -25.55
CA LEU A 475 -4.28 -3.59 -25.75
C LEU A 475 -4.93 -3.74 -27.13
N HIS A 476 -4.42 -4.65 -27.97
CA HIS A 476 -4.96 -4.89 -29.30
C HIS A 476 -5.73 -6.20 -29.33
N VAL A 477 -6.94 -6.18 -29.90
CA VAL A 477 -7.85 -7.32 -29.96
C VAL A 477 -8.52 -7.45 -31.32
N ILE A 478 -8.87 -8.68 -31.69
CA ILE A 478 -9.79 -9.01 -32.80
C ILE A 478 -11.07 -9.59 -32.17
N GLY A 479 -12.23 -9.17 -32.68
CA GLY A 479 -13.56 -9.59 -32.20
C GLY A 479 -14.36 -8.46 -31.53
N GLU A 480 -15.56 -8.81 -31.06
CA GLU A 480 -16.57 -7.88 -30.51
C GLU A 480 -16.21 -7.34 -29.11
N TRP A 481 -15.16 -6.52 -29.04
CA TRP A 481 -14.59 -6.04 -27.77
C TRP A 481 -15.57 -5.24 -26.91
N ARG A 482 -16.58 -4.61 -27.51
CA ARG A 482 -17.63 -3.84 -26.82
C ARG A 482 -18.54 -4.70 -25.95
N ALA A 483 -18.60 -6.02 -26.18
CA ALA A 483 -19.27 -6.95 -25.28
C ALA A 483 -18.49 -7.16 -23.97
N VAL A 484 -17.17 -6.93 -23.98
CA VAL A 484 -16.23 -7.24 -22.88
C VAL A 484 -15.81 -5.99 -22.09
N PHE A 485 -15.66 -4.86 -22.77
CA PHE A 485 -15.25 -3.59 -22.17
C PHE A 485 -16.23 -2.46 -22.51
N PRO A 486 -16.70 -1.69 -21.51
CA PRO A 486 -17.48 -0.49 -21.78
C PRO A 486 -16.60 0.57 -22.46
N GLU A 487 -17.14 1.18 -23.51
CA GLU A 487 -16.50 2.27 -24.26
C GLU A 487 -16.70 3.61 -23.54
N GLY A 488 -15.63 4.40 -23.40
CA GLY A 488 -15.70 5.73 -22.81
C GLY A 488 -14.37 6.27 -22.29
N ARG A 489 -14.45 7.26 -21.38
CA ARG A 489 -13.29 7.98 -20.81
C ARG A 489 -13.09 7.71 -19.32
N GLY A 490 -14.03 7.09 -18.62
CA GLY A 490 -13.94 6.73 -17.20
C GLY A 490 -12.85 5.69 -16.91
N VAL A 491 -12.37 5.61 -15.68
CA VAL A 491 -11.20 4.77 -15.31
C VAL A 491 -11.41 3.25 -15.46
N SER A 492 -12.67 2.79 -15.55
CA SER A 492 -13.03 1.39 -15.85
C SER A 492 -13.21 1.12 -17.34
N GLU A 493 -13.39 2.18 -18.14
CA GLU A 493 -13.73 2.16 -19.56
C GLU A 493 -12.46 2.16 -20.42
N VAL A 494 -12.61 1.81 -21.69
CA VAL A 494 -11.55 1.90 -22.71
C VAL A 494 -12.06 2.74 -23.88
N LYS A 495 -11.14 3.28 -24.68
CA LYS A 495 -11.46 3.98 -25.93
C LYS A 495 -10.68 3.36 -27.09
N VAL A 496 -11.22 3.48 -28.30
CA VAL A 496 -10.48 3.14 -29.52
C VAL A 496 -9.32 4.12 -29.69
N LYS A 497 -8.13 3.59 -29.96
CA LYS A 497 -6.92 4.33 -30.30
C LYS A 497 -6.66 4.32 -31.80
N ASP A 498 -6.85 3.17 -32.41
CA ASP A 498 -6.62 2.91 -33.84
C ASP A 498 -7.39 1.65 -34.27
N VAL A 499 -7.65 1.51 -35.56
CA VAL A 499 -8.25 0.32 -36.18
C VAL A 499 -7.50 0.05 -37.48
N TYR A 500 -6.93 -1.16 -37.61
CA TYR A 500 -6.09 -1.52 -38.75
C TYR A 500 -6.23 -3.00 -39.11
N THR A 501 -6.03 -3.31 -40.38
CA THR A 501 -6.16 -4.67 -40.90
C THR A 501 -4.83 -5.42 -40.88
N VAL A 502 -4.86 -6.70 -40.51
CA VAL A 502 -3.71 -7.62 -40.58
C VAL A 502 -4.13 -8.93 -41.22
N GLY A 503 -3.31 -9.45 -42.12
CA GLY A 503 -3.51 -10.75 -42.74
C GLY A 503 -2.97 -10.79 -44.17
N THR A 504 -3.31 -11.87 -44.87
CA THR A 504 -3.16 -11.93 -46.33
C THR A 504 -4.56 -12.13 -46.90
N PRO A 505 -5.01 -11.31 -47.87
CA PRO A 505 -6.32 -11.51 -48.49
C PRO A 505 -6.37 -12.91 -49.08
N VAL A 506 -7.38 -13.69 -48.69
CA VAL A 506 -7.60 -15.03 -49.25
C VAL A 506 -7.90 -14.85 -50.73
N ALA A 507 -7.01 -15.35 -51.59
CA ALA A 507 -7.19 -15.25 -53.04
C ALA A 507 -8.48 -15.97 -53.43
N ALA A 508 -9.45 -15.22 -53.96
CA ALA A 508 -10.74 -15.76 -54.37
C ALA A 508 -10.55 -16.72 -55.56
N GLY A 509 -10.48 -18.03 -55.28
CA GLY A 509 -10.36 -19.04 -56.34
C GLY A 509 -9.69 -20.37 -56.00
N GLN A 510 -9.67 -20.84 -54.74
CA GLN A 510 -9.32 -22.24 -54.44
C GLN A 510 -10.33 -22.88 -53.49
N ASP A 511 -11.37 -23.48 -54.08
CA ASP A 511 -12.10 -24.59 -53.47
C ASP A 511 -11.17 -25.81 -53.39
N VAL A 512 -10.94 -26.35 -52.18
CA VAL A 512 -10.57 -27.76 -51.92
C VAL A 512 -11.20 -28.18 -50.59
#